data_AF-A0A2K4IIL3-F1
#
_entry.id   AF-A0A2K4IIL3-F1
#
_cell.length_a   1.000
_cell.length_b   1.000
_cell.length_c   1.000
_cell.angle_alpha   90.00
_cell.angle_beta   90.00
_cell.angle_gamma   90.00
#
_symmetry.space_group_name_H-M   'P 1'
#
loop_
_entity.id
_entity.type
_entity.pdbx_description
1 polymer ?
#
loop_
_entity_poly.entity_id
_entity_poly.type
_entity_poly.pdbx_seq_one_letter_code
_entity_poly.pdbx_strand_id
1 'polypeptide(L)'
;MASLNKQQKRAKRAKAKAKQIRMVGRKPLDQDEDLGHLAEPIPDYTLAMFSKMRDAEAISRNEMLLTLLRELAFIIVDHPELLDMENADNEGMAATHLAADMLIDYRMWAEGVTIEEAQAWLSEPQFITDFGVALDAYGKSVEAQEDKSE
;
A
#
# COMPACT_ATOMS: atom_id res chain seq x y z
N MET A 1 -58.25 -8.29 -29.42
CA MET A 1 -58.06 -8.58 -27.98
C MET A 1 -56.58 -8.74 -27.70
N ALA A 2 -55.96 -7.72 -27.09
CA ALA A 2 -54.52 -7.65 -26.82
C ALA A 2 -54.17 -8.39 -25.52
N SER A 3 -53.35 -9.43 -25.59
CA SER A 3 -52.82 -10.10 -24.40
C SER A 3 -51.44 -9.54 -24.06
N LEU A 4 -51.42 -8.68 -23.05
CA LEU A 4 -50.30 -7.88 -22.55
C LEU A 4 -49.31 -8.66 -21.67
N ASN A 5 -49.14 -9.99 -21.86
CA ASN A 5 -48.51 -10.85 -20.85
C ASN A 5 -47.23 -11.59 -21.29
N LYS A 6 -46.64 -11.26 -22.46
CA LYS A 6 -45.38 -11.87 -22.93
C LYS A 6 -44.15 -10.96 -22.87
N GLN A 7 -44.32 -9.64 -22.84
CA GLN A 7 -43.18 -8.71 -22.82
C GLN A 7 -42.57 -8.49 -21.42
N GLN A 8 -43.32 -8.70 -20.34
CA GLN A 8 -42.81 -8.46 -18.98
C GLN A 8 -41.89 -9.57 -18.44
N LYS A 9 -41.85 -10.75 -19.07
CA LYS A 9 -40.98 -11.87 -18.64
C LYS A 9 -39.53 -11.78 -19.15
N ARG A 10 -39.24 -11.01 -20.22
CA ARG A 10 -37.86 -10.81 -20.69
C ARG A 10 -37.10 -9.70 -19.95
N ALA A 11 -37.80 -8.67 -19.44
CA ALA A 11 -37.15 -7.57 -18.71
C ALA A 11 -36.68 -7.96 -17.28
N LYS A 12 -37.24 -9.02 -16.68
CA LYS A 12 -36.91 -9.44 -15.30
C LYS A 12 -35.73 -10.42 -15.17
N ARG A 13 -35.20 -10.99 -16.26
CA ARG A 13 -34.00 -11.86 -16.20
C ARG A 13 -32.67 -11.11 -16.40
N ALA A 14 -32.70 -9.83 -16.80
CA ALA A 14 -31.50 -9.04 -17.00
C ALA A 14 -30.99 -8.31 -15.74
N LYS A 15 -31.84 -8.10 -14.73
CA LYS A 15 -31.47 -7.31 -13.53
C LYS A 15 -30.88 -8.12 -12.36
N ALA A 16 -30.88 -9.45 -12.43
CA ALA A 16 -30.27 -10.30 -11.40
C ALA A 16 -28.84 -10.78 -11.76
N LYS A 17 -28.38 -10.60 -13.01
CA LYS A 17 -27.02 -10.95 -13.46
C LYS A 17 -26.03 -9.77 -13.48
N ALA A 18 -26.40 -8.64 -12.88
CA ALA A 18 -25.57 -7.44 -12.86
C ALA A 18 -24.80 -7.23 -11.52
N LYS A 19 -24.84 -8.20 -10.60
CA LYS A 19 -24.22 -8.05 -9.26
C LYS A 19 -23.29 -9.17 -8.80
N GLN A 20 -22.96 -10.17 -9.63
CA GLN A 20 -22.19 -11.33 -9.13
C GLN A 20 -20.93 -11.74 -9.91
N ILE A 21 -20.56 -11.10 -11.02
CA ILE A 21 -19.30 -11.46 -11.71
C ILE A 21 -18.60 -10.20 -12.23
N ARG A 22 -18.32 -9.28 -11.29
CA ARG A 22 -17.25 -8.28 -11.40
C ARG A 22 -16.04 -8.82 -10.62
N MET A 23 -15.70 -10.06 -10.88
CA MET A 23 -14.52 -10.76 -10.38
C MET A 23 -14.08 -11.67 -11.53
N VAL A 24 -12.78 -11.65 -11.83
CA VAL A 24 -12.09 -12.47 -12.83
C VAL A 24 -12.23 -11.97 -14.29
N GLY A 25 -11.21 -11.23 -14.75
CA GLY A 25 -11.08 -10.85 -16.15
C GLY A 25 -9.94 -9.87 -16.47
N ARG A 26 -8.81 -9.89 -15.72
CA ARG A 26 -7.55 -9.35 -16.24
C ARG A 26 -6.95 -10.40 -17.19
N LYS A 27 -6.53 -9.95 -18.38
CA LYS A 27 -5.86 -10.72 -19.43
C LYS A 27 -4.56 -11.33 -18.90
N PRO A 28 -4.11 -12.50 -19.41
CA PRO A 28 -2.76 -12.96 -19.16
C PRO A 28 -1.82 -12.09 -19.99
N LEU A 29 -1.00 -11.29 -19.31
CA LEU A 29 0.23 -10.79 -19.89
C LEU A 29 1.28 -11.86 -19.58
N ASP A 30 1.68 -12.58 -20.62
CA ASP A 30 2.94 -13.33 -20.64
C ASP A 30 4.07 -12.32 -20.48
N GLN A 31 4.51 -12.11 -19.25
CA GLN A 31 5.82 -11.57 -18.92
C GLN A 31 6.34 -12.39 -17.73
N ASP A 32 7.16 -13.38 -18.08
CA ASP A 32 8.28 -13.83 -17.25
C ASP A 32 8.99 -12.59 -16.69
N GLU A 33 9.05 -12.50 -15.36
CA GLU A 33 10.26 -12.34 -14.55
C GLU A 33 9.83 -11.85 -13.15
N ASP A 34 9.87 -12.79 -12.19
CA ASP A 34 9.98 -12.53 -10.74
C ASP A 34 8.79 -11.94 -9.95
N LEU A 35 7.55 -12.31 -10.25
CA LEU A 35 6.40 -12.07 -9.35
C LEU A 35 6.30 -13.09 -8.19
N GLY A 36 7.44 -13.47 -7.59
CA GLY A 36 7.49 -14.28 -6.37
C GLY A 36 6.97 -13.54 -5.12
N HIS A 37 6.93 -12.20 -5.15
CA HIS A 37 6.59 -11.39 -3.98
C HIS A 37 5.13 -11.41 -3.54
N LEU A 38 4.21 -12.01 -4.32
CA LEU A 38 2.77 -12.07 -3.97
C LEU A 38 2.24 -13.49 -3.72
N ALA A 39 3.13 -14.48 -3.56
CA ALA A 39 2.72 -15.84 -3.18
C ALA A 39 2.52 -16.02 -1.66
N GLU A 40 3.07 -15.12 -0.85
CA GLU A 40 2.93 -15.14 0.60
C GLU A 40 1.80 -14.20 1.06
N PRO A 41 0.96 -14.62 2.02
CA PRO A 41 -0.06 -13.74 2.58
C PRO A 41 0.61 -12.54 3.26
N ILE A 42 0.11 -11.33 2.97
CA ILE A 42 0.57 -10.10 3.65
C ILE A 42 0.48 -10.32 5.16
N PRO A 43 1.58 -10.16 5.92
CA PRO A 43 1.57 -10.36 7.36
C PRO A 43 0.55 -9.47 8.08
N ASP A 44 -0.01 -9.96 9.18
CA ASP A 44 -1.03 -9.23 9.96
C ASP A 44 -0.49 -7.88 10.47
N TYR A 45 0.79 -7.79 10.82
CA TYR A 45 1.43 -6.54 11.25
C TYR A 45 1.46 -5.51 10.12
N THR A 46 1.69 -5.94 8.88
CA THR A 46 1.67 -5.08 7.69
C THR A 46 0.24 -4.61 7.38
N LEU A 47 -0.77 -5.48 7.50
CA LEU A 47 -2.17 -5.09 7.34
C LEU A 47 -2.64 -4.09 8.41
N ALA A 48 -2.19 -4.26 9.65
CA ALA A 48 -2.46 -3.32 10.73
C ALA A 48 -1.82 -1.95 10.45
N MET A 49 -0.56 -1.93 9.99
CA MET A 49 0.11 -0.71 9.54
C MET A 49 -0.65 -0.04 8.40
N PHE A 50 -1.04 -0.77 7.36
CA PHE A 50 -1.80 -0.23 6.22
C PHE A 50 -3.13 0.36 6.63
N SER A 51 -3.83 -0.26 7.58
CA SER A 51 -5.08 0.27 8.12
C SER A 51 -4.85 1.63 8.80
N LYS A 52 -3.80 1.77 9.62
CA LYS A 52 -3.43 3.04 10.26
C LYS A 52 -2.99 4.10 9.25
N MET A 53 -2.21 3.71 8.24
CA MET A 53 -1.80 4.59 7.14
C MET A 53 -3.01 5.12 6.38
N ARG A 54 -4.04 4.29 6.16
CA ARG A 54 -5.27 4.71 5.46
C ARG A 54 -6.07 5.72 6.26
N ASP A 55 -6.16 5.53 7.57
CA ASP A 55 -6.80 6.50 8.47
C ASP A 55 -6.02 7.82 8.51
N ALA A 56 -4.69 7.77 8.53
CA ALA A 56 -3.82 8.94 8.48
C ALA A 56 -3.86 9.66 7.13
N GLU A 57 -3.97 8.92 6.02
CA GLU A 57 -4.10 9.46 4.67
C GLU A 57 -5.37 10.31 4.51
N ALA A 58 -6.44 9.93 5.22
CA ALA A 58 -7.67 10.73 5.27
C ALA A 58 -7.47 12.12 5.91
N ILE A 59 -6.42 12.30 6.72
CA ILE A 59 -6.00 13.58 7.29
C ILE A 59 -5.08 14.31 6.32
N SER A 60 -3.95 13.69 5.96
CA SER A 60 -3.04 14.20 4.93
C SER A 60 -2.03 13.14 4.49
N ARG A 61 -1.40 13.36 3.33
CA ARG A 61 -0.29 12.53 2.87
C ARG A 61 0.90 12.54 3.84
N ASN A 62 1.21 13.69 4.43
CA ASN A 62 2.31 13.80 5.39
C ASN A 62 2.02 12.96 6.65
N GLU A 63 0.79 13.01 7.18
CA GLU A 63 0.38 12.15 8.30
C GLU A 63 0.48 10.66 7.96
N MET A 64 0.11 10.26 6.73
CA MET A 64 0.30 8.88 6.26
C MET A 64 1.78 8.48 6.26
N LEU A 65 2.66 9.34 5.76
CA LEU A 65 4.11 9.07 5.71
C LEU A 65 4.74 9.03 7.11
N LEU A 66 4.35 9.93 8.02
CA LEU A 66 4.79 9.89 9.41
C LEU A 66 4.30 8.64 10.13
N THR A 67 3.08 8.21 9.83
CA THR A 67 2.51 6.95 10.36
C THR A 67 3.30 5.76 9.86
N LEU A 68 3.61 5.70 8.55
CA LEU A 68 4.47 4.67 7.97
C LEU A 68 5.81 4.60 8.70
N LEU A 69 6.53 5.72 8.83
CA LEU A 69 7.85 5.75 9.45
C LEU A 69 7.82 5.30 10.92
N ARG A 70 6.79 5.69 11.68
CA ARG A 70 6.59 5.25 13.07
C ARG A 70 6.31 3.76 13.16
N GLU A 71 5.36 3.27 12.38
CA GLU A 71 4.97 1.85 12.40
C GLU A 71 6.12 0.97 11.91
N LEU A 72 6.84 1.40 10.88
CA LEU A 72 8.06 0.72 10.41
C LEU A 72 9.13 0.65 11.49
N ALA A 73 9.37 1.72 12.24
CA ALA A 73 10.35 1.67 13.32
C ALA A 73 9.99 0.62 14.37
N PHE A 74 8.70 0.46 14.71
CA PHE A 74 8.26 -0.62 15.60
C PHE A 74 8.43 -2.00 14.96
N ILE A 75 8.03 -2.15 13.69
CA ILE A 75 8.16 -3.42 12.96
C ILE A 75 9.62 -3.84 12.83
N ILE A 76 10.53 -2.93 12.51
CA ILE A 76 11.97 -3.21 12.38
C ILE A 76 12.57 -3.68 13.71
N VAL A 77 12.12 -3.15 14.84
CA VAL A 77 12.57 -3.60 16.17
C VAL A 77 12.14 -5.05 16.45
N ASP A 78 10.91 -5.40 16.08
CA ASP A 78 10.37 -6.76 16.27
C ASP A 78 10.84 -7.75 15.19
N HIS A 79 11.13 -7.25 13.99
CA HIS A 79 11.49 -7.99 12.78
C HIS A 79 12.69 -7.36 12.06
N PRO A 80 13.90 -7.38 12.67
CA PRO A 80 15.09 -6.80 12.07
C PRO A 80 15.52 -7.52 10.78
N GLU A 81 15.07 -8.75 10.55
CA GLU A 81 15.30 -9.53 9.33
C GLU A 81 14.69 -8.92 8.07
N LEU A 82 13.74 -7.99 8.21
CA LEU A 82 13.14 -7.27 7.09
C LEU A 82 14.08 -6.22 6.51
N LEU A 83 15.10 -5.81 7.26
CA LEU A 83 16.12 -4.89 6.75
C LEU A 83 17.10 -5.66 5.86
N ASP A 84 17.02 -5.37 4.57
CA ASP A 84 17.98 -5.87 3.61
C ASP A 84 19.29 -5.06 3.70
N MET A 85 20.17 -5.51 4.59
CA MET A 85 21.51 -4.97 4.77
C MET A 85 22.50 -5.40 3.67
N GLU A 86 22.14 -6.37 2.82
CA GLU A 86 22.98 -6.80 1.69
C GLU A 86 22.94 -5.76 0.56
N ASN A 87 21.78 -5.14 0.36
CA ASN A 87 21.55 -4.12 -0.67
C ASN A 87 21.57 -2.68 -0.13
N ALA A 88 22.09 -2.46 1.09
CA ALA A 88 22.13 -1.15 1.72
C ALA A 88 23.49 -0.82 2.35
N ASP A 89 23.94 0.42 2.20
CA ASP A 89 25.21 0.90 2.79
C ASP A 89 25.12 1.06 4.31
N ASN A 90 23.93 1.33 4.84
CA ASN A 90 23.66 1.48 6.26
C ASN A 90 22.19 1.18 6.59
N GLU A 91 21.89 1.06 7.89
CA GLU A 91 20.55 0.75 8.40
C GLU A 91 19.49 1.78 7.98
N GLY A 92 19.85 3.06 7.91
CA GLY A 92 18.93 4.11 7.45
C GLY A 92 18.55 3.97 5.98
N MET A 93 19.48 3.53 5.13
CA MET A 93 19.23 3.22 3.73
C MET A 93 18.38 1.95 3.59
N ALA A 94 18.68 0.90 4.35
CA ALA A 94 17.87 -0.32 4.39
C ALA A 94 16.42 -0.02 4.82
N ALA A 95 16.24 0.79 5.86
CA ALA A 95 14.92 1.22 6.33
C ALA A 95 14.19 2.06 5.28
N THR A 96 14.91 2.89 4.51
CA THR A 96 14.32 3.66 3.41
C THR A 96 13.87 2.76 2.26
N HIS A 97 14.66 1.74 1.89
CA HIS A 97 14.27 0.74 0.91
C HIS A 97 13.02 -0.03 1.37
N LEU A 98 13.03 -0.53 2.61
CA LEU A 98 11.86 -1.19 3.20
C LEU A 98 10.62 -0.28 3.22
N ALA A 99 10.79 1.01 3.52
CA ALA A 99 9.69 1.97 3.47
C ALA A 99 9.12 2.15 2.06
N ALA A 100 9.98 2.18 1.04
CA ALA A 100 9.55 2.23 -0.36
C ALA A 100 8.78 0.97 -0.74
N ASP A 101 9.26 -0.22 -0.38
CA ASP A 101 8.60 -1.50 -0.65
C ASP A 101 7.22 -1.55 0.03
N MET A 102 7.13 -1.16 1.30
CA MET A 102 5.86 -1.11 2.03
C MET A 102 4.87 -0.11 1.44
N LEU A 103 5.34 0.99 0.84
CA LEU A 103 4.48 1.94 0.15
C LEU A 103 3.94 1.40 -1.18
N ILE A 104 4.74 0.61 -1.89
CA ILE A 104 4.29 -0.11 -3.08
C ILE A 104 3.17 -1.08 -2.69
N ASP A 105 3.42 -1.92 -1.69
CA ASP A 105 2.44 -2.88 -1.18
C ASP A 105 1.17 -2.18 -0.68
N TYR A 106 1.31 -1.07 0.04
CA TYR A 106 0.18 -0.26 0.50
C TYR A 106 -0.67 0.24 -0.66
N ARG A 107 -0.06 0.77 -1.71
CA ARG A 107 -0.76 1.27 -2.90
C ARG A 107 -1.49 0.14 -3.62
N MET A 108 -0.83 -0.99 -3.80
CA MET A 108 -1.44 -2.17 -4.39
C MET A 108 -2.63 -2.67 -3.58
N TRP A 109 -2.52 -2.65 -2.24
CA TRP A 109 -3.60 -3.06 -1.34
C TRP A 109 -4.76 -2.05 -1.29
N ALA A 110 -4.46 -0.75 -1.18
CA ALA A 110 -5.45 0.31 -0.96
C ALA A 110 -6.20 0.70 -2.25
N GLU A 111 -5.50 0.70 -3.39
CA GLU A 111 -6.03 1.20 -4.67
C GLU A 111 -6.12 0.12 -5.76
N GLY A 112 -5.46 -1.04 -5.58
CA GLY A 112 -5.45 -2.11 -6.58
C GLY A 112 -4.65 -1.78 -7.84
N VAL A 113 -3.73 -0.81 -7.73
CA VAL A 113 -2.81 -0.39 -8.79
C VAL A 113 -1.74 -1.45 -9.05
N THR A 114 -1.05 -1.35 -10.19
CA THR A 114 0.10 -2.23 -10.47
C THR A 114 1.35 -1.75 -9.72
N ILE A 115 2.34 -2.65 -9.59
CA ILE A 115 3.67 -2.31 -9.03
C ILE A 115 4.27 -1.13 -9.78
N GLU A 116 4.19 -1.13 -11.11
CA GLU A 116 4.71 -0.07 -11.98
C GLU A 116 4.06 1.29 -11.68
N GLU A 117 2.75 1.32 -11.48
CA GLU A 117 2.00 2.54 -11.13
C GLU A 117 2.43 3.05 -9.74
N ALA A 118 2.62 2.16 -8.77
CA ALA A 118 3.09 2.52 -7.44
C ALA A 118 4.55 3.00 -7.43
N GLN A 119 5.44 2.35 -8.19
CA GLN A 119 6.84 2.77 -8.36
C GLN A 119 6.95 4.11 -9.07
N ALA A 120 6.12 4.34 -10.09
CA ALA A 120 6.06 5.63 -10.77
C ALA A 120 5.66 6.75 -9.80
N TRP A 121 4.72 6.49 -8.90
CA TRP A 121 4.32 7.43 -7.85
C TRP A 121 5.45 7.74 -6.88
N LEU A 122 6.23 6.75 -6.44
CA LEU A 122 7.40 6.96 -5.59
C LEU A 122 8.49 7.79 -6.26
N SER A 123 8.56 7.75 -7.60
CA SER A 123 9.49 8.52 -8.40
C SER A 123 9.02 9.97 -8.64
N GLU A 124 7.83 10.35 -8.20
CA GLU A 124 7.32 11.70 -8.38
C GLU A 124 8.12 12.71 -7.55
N PRO A 125 8.55 13.85 -8.12
CA PRO A 125 9.32 14.85 -7.37
C PRO A 125 8.59 15.40 -6.14
N GLN A 126 7.26 15.51 -6.23
CA GLN A 126 6.43 15.93 -5.11
C GLN A 126 6.45 14.89 -3.99
N PHE A 127 6.34 13.60 -4.34
CA PHE A 127 6.41 12.53 -3.37
C PHE A 127 7.78 12.49 -2.67
N ILE A 128 8.88 12.56 -3.43
CA ILE A 128 10.25 12.56 -2.90
C ILE A 128 10.44 13.72 -1.91
N THR A 129 9.88 14.90 -2.23
CA THR A 129 9.93 16.08 -1.35
C THR A 129 9.12 15.84 -0.08
N ASP A 130 7.88 15.36 -0.19
CA ASP A 130 6.99 15.08 0.94
C ASP A 130 7.61 14.02 1.87
N PHE A 131 8.19 12.97 1.29
CA PHE A 131 8.86 11.89 2.01
C PHE A 131 10.11 12.38 2.75
N GLY A 132 10.95 13.19 2.09
CA GLY A 132 12.11 13.78 2.75
C GLY A 132 11.73 14.68 3.93
N VAL A 133 10.66 15.46 3.80
CA VAL A 133 10.12 16.29 4.90
C VAL A 133 9.60 15.43 6.04
N ALA A 134 8.87 14.35 5.75
CA ALA A 134 8.38 13.42 6.76
C ALA A 134 9.54 12.71 7.49
N LEU A 135 10.58 12.32 6.76
CA LEU A 135 11.78 11.68 7.33
C LEU A 135 12.55 12.62 8.26
N ASP A 136 12.77 13.87 7.84
CA ASP A 136 13.41 14.90 8.68
C ASP A 136 12.57 15.24 9.92
N ALA A 137 11.25 15.37 9.77
CA ALA A 137 10.34 15.61 10.87
C ALA A 137 10.29 14.43 11.86
N TYR A 138 10.31 13.20 11.34
CA TYR A 138 10.37 12.00 12.16
C TYR A 138 11.70 11.91 12.92
N GLY A 139 12.84 12.11 12.26
CA GLY A 139 14.16 12.11 12.90
C GLY A 139 14.24 13.12 14.05
N LYS A 140 13.78 14.36 13.82
CA LYS A 140 13.69 15.39 14.88
C LYS A 140 12.78 14.99 16.04
N SER A 141 11.70 14.26 15.75
CA SER A 141 10.78 13.80 16.80
C SER A 141 11.41 12.71 17.68
N VAL A 142 12.24 11.83 17.09
CA VAL A 142 12.97 10.80 17.82
C VAL A 142 14.06 11.43 18.69
N GLU A 143 14.89 12.32 18.14
CA GLU A 143 15.93 13.03 18.89
C GLU A 143 15.35 13.81 20.08
N ALA A 144 14.22 14.50 19.88
CA ALA A 144 13.54 15.24 20.93
C ALA A 144 12.90 14.36 22.02
N GLN A 145 12.70 13.06 21.76
CA GLN A 145 12.27 12.10 22.78
C GLN A 145 13.46 11.52 23.57
N GLU A 146 14.62 11.33 22.93
CA GLU A 146 15.85 10.90 23.59
C GLU A 146 16.34 11.96 24.58
N ASP A 147 16.34 13.24 24.18
CA ASP A 147 16.79 14.38 25.01
C ASP A 147 15.86 14.68 26.22
N LYS A 148 14.69 14.02 26.29
CA LYS A 148 13.77 14.09 27.45
C LYS A 148 13.88 12.90 28.40
N SER A 149 14.69 11.90 28.04
CA SER A 149 14.83 10.65 28.78
C SER A 149 16.15 10.57 29.57
N GLU A 150 17.04 11.56 29.45
CA GLU A 150 18.20 11.81 30.33
C GLU A 150 17.87 12.76 31.49
#